data_AF-A0A7S2ZTM9-F1
#
_entry.id   AF-A0A7S2ZTM9-F1
#
_cell.length_a   1.000
_cell.length_b   1.000
_cell.length_c   1.000
_cell.angle_alpha   90.00
_cell.angle_beta   90.00
_cell.angle_gamma   90.00
#
_symmetry.space_group_name_H-M   'P 1'
#
loop_
_entity.id
_entity.type
_entity.pdbx_description
1 polymer ?
#
loop_
_entity_poly.entity_id
_entity_poly.type
_entity_poly.pdbx_seq_one_letter_code
_entity_poly.pdbx_strand_id
1 'polypeptide(L)'
;MMHQLSNAIEYFICQRLLNRSKFGKIDFIFSGSNVHGEGEIKILDYLNLCVAPKKENSSVVIIGGDSDIILQALCTPQIYNFFVFVRSGGPTSCVSVRLLGSLIDELLGDNQRLDFVLLCLLSGNDYLPKLRGYNLSKAMKKYSRIRRRTKQSVIGGPPLGINWETFCQVIDKHNRMAKMAKASRSSSSVNAFPSAQEEDGEDLDGVDDDELEDDAVLTGDYDVETYIKGLLWNMQMYIDGYPPDQLFYYRFKYAPPVDAVLDFFLEKGMYTQVDLPVSNRPAITSQLALTLMLPSAAWSLAPGRLQPLVKSGASISDFVEVRKRVQEIPFSTYTGEERTMLRTGVVWRYRKGSEPEPFTRPPPPMHWECCKALPPGKTNRNPFEVINSPSLRTYSDAREEKTVKLAFGDRLVRF
;
A
#
# COMPACT_ATOMS: atom_id res chain seq x y z
N MET A 1 26.56 -3.55 -12.00
CA MET A 1 26.16 -4.41 -10.88
C MET A 1 24.82 -5.12 -11.11
N MET A 2 23.67 -4.42 -11.14
CA MET A 2 22.36 -5.08 -11.23
C MET A 2 22.17 -5.97 -12.47
N HIS A 3 22.75 -5.59 -13.62
CA HIS A 3 22.75 -6.44 -14.82
C HIS A 3 23.49 -7.78 -14.60
N GLN A 4 24.66 -7.75 -13.94
CA GLN A 4 25.41 -8.97 -13.62
C GLN A 4 24.65 -9.85 -12.61
N LEU A 5 23.97 -9.23 -11.63
CA LEU A 5 23.10 -9.94 -10.70
C LEU A 5 21.95 -10.64 -11.43
N SER A 6 21.30 -9.97 -12.39
CA SER A 6 20.27 -10.59 -13.24
C SER A 6 20.83 -11.81 -13.98
N ASN A 7 21.98 -11.70 -14.64
CA ASN A 7 22.59 -12.82 -15.34
C ASN A 7 22.93 -13.99 -14.39
N ALA A 8 23.41 -13.69 -13.17
CA ALA A 8 23.71 -14.70 -12.16
C ALA A 8 22.44 -15.42 -11.66
N ILE A 9 21.33 -14.69 -11.48
CA ILE A 9 20.03 -15.28 -11.10
C ILE A 9 19.47 -16.15 -12.22
N GLU A 10 19.55 -15.71 -13.47
CA GLU A 10 19.12 -16.51 -14.63
C GLU A 10 19.95 -17.81 -14.75
N TYR A 11 21.27 -17.70 -14.58
CA TYR A 11 22.14 -18.87 -14.51
C TYR A 11 21.74 -19.81 -13.36
N PHE A 12 21.46 -19.26 -12.17
CA PHE A 12 20.98 -20.03 -11.03
C PHE A 12 19.68 -20.78 -11.34
N ILE A 13 18.70 -20.11 -11.96
CA ILE A 13 17.42 -20.72 -12.36
C ILE A 13 17.68 -21.90 -13.31
N CYS A 14 18.46 -21.69 -14.36
CA CYS A 14 18.83 -22.73 -15.31
C CYS A 14 19.51 -23.92 -14.64
N GLN A 15 20.45 -23.66 -13.72
CA GLN A 15 21.12 -24.71 -12.93
C GLN A 15 20.13 -25.50 -12.06
N ARG A 16 19.16 -24.83 -11.40
CA ARG A 16 18.13 -25.53 -10.59
C ARG A 16 17.23 -26.41 -11.44
N LEU A 17 16.83 -25.94 -12.63
CA LEU A 17 16.03 -26.71 -13.58
C LEU A 17 16.78 -27.95 -14.14
N LEU A 18 18.09 -28.09 -13.97
CA LEU A 18 18.79 -29.34 -14.29
C LEU A 18 18.40 -30.48 -13.33
N ASN A 19 18.09 -30.17 -12.07
CA ASN A 19 17.69 -31.16 -11.08
C ASN A 19 16.19 -31.53 -11.23
N ARG A 20 15.93 -32.55 -12.06
CA ARG A 20 14.58 -32.99 -12.41
C ARG A 20 13.74 -33.42 -11.21
N SER A 21 14.32 -34.08 -10.21
CA SER A 21 13.56 -34.62 -9.09
C SER A 21 13.00 -33.53 -8.17
N LYS A 22 13.66 -32.36 -8.09
CA LYS A 22 13.23 -31.24 -7.25
C LYS A 22 12.47 -30.15 -8.00
N PHE A 23 12.90 -29.78 -9.20
CA PHE A 23 12.39 -28.60 -9.91
C PHE A 23 11.67 -28.90 -11.23
N GLY A 24 11.48 -30.16 -11.59
CA GLY A 24 10.90 -30.55 -12.88
C GLY A 24 9.47 -30.05 -13.14
N LYS A 25 8.72 -29.69 -12.10
CA LYS A 25 7.34 -29.17 -12.16
C LYS A 25 7.22 -27.70 -11.75
N ILE A 26 8.35 -27.00 -11.57
CA ILE A 26 8.36 -25.62 -11.08
C ILE A 26 8.55 -24.67 -12.26
N ASP A 27 7.63 -23.70 -12.37
CA ASP A 27 7.76 -22.55 -13.25
C ASP A 27 8.51 -21.44 -12.51
N PHE A 28 9.66 -21.02 -13.03
CA PHE A 28 10.36 -19.84 -12.53
C PHE A 28 9.94 -18.63 -13.34
N ILE A 29 9.47 -17.57 -12.68
CA ILE A 29 9.19 -16.27 -13.29
C ILE A 29 10.19 -15.28 -12.71
N PHE A 30 10.98 -14.64 -13.58
CA PHE A 30 12.00 -13.69 -13.18
C PHE A 30 11.67 -12.28 -13.69
N SER A 31 11.48 -11.35 -12.75
CA SER A 31 11.24 -9.92 -13.00
C SER A 31 12.39 -9.10 -12.42
N GLY A 32 13.40 -8.81 -13.25
CA GLY A 32 14.62 -8.12 -12.84
C GLY A 32 14.46 -6.62 -12.61
N SER A 33 15.58 -5.96 -12.29
CA SER A 33 15.65 -4.50 -12.08
C SER A 33 15.42 -3.65 -13.33
N ASN A 34 15.52 -4.27 -14.51
CA ASN A 34 15.18 -3.67 -15.79
C ASN A 34 13.66 -3.61 -16.02
N VAL A 35 12.84 -4.34 -15.26
CA VAL A 35 11.38 -4.25 -15.31
C VAL A 35 10.91 -3.23 -14.28
N HIS A 36 10.20 -2.21 -14.76
CA HIS A 36 9.69 -1.11 -13.92
C HIS A 36 8.80 -1.58 -12.78
N GLY A 37 8.89 -0.91 -11.64
CA GLY A 37 8.10 -1.16 -10.44
C GLY A 37 8.89 -1.83 -9.32
N GLU A 38 8.46 -1.56 -8.10
CA GLU A 38 9.01 -2.16 -6.89
C GLU A 38 8.73 -3.66 -6.82
N GLY A 39 9.59 -4.42 -6.15
CA GLY A 39 9.50 -5.88 -6.13
C GLY A 39 8.16 -6.37 -5.56
N GLU A 40 7.74 -5.78 -4.44
CA GLU A 40 6.49 -6.08 -3.75
C GLU A 40 5.25 -5.74 -4.59
N ILE A 41 5.21 -4.54 -5.17
CA ILE A 41 4.11 -4.11 -6.05
C ILE A 41 4.01 -4.99 -7.30
N LYS A 42 5.15 -5.40 -7.89
CA LYS A 42 5.16 -6.36 -9.02
C LYS A 42 4.65 -7.74 -8.62
N ILE A 43 4.91 -8.19 -7.39
CA ILE A 43 4.37 -9.45 -6.87
C ILE A 43 2.85 -9.30 -6.69
N LEU A 44 2.40 -8.19 -6.14
CA LEU A 44 0.97 -7.90 -5.93
C LEU A 44 0.19 -7.87 -7.25
N ASP A 45 0.73 -7.21 -8.28
CA ASP A 45 0.21 -7.22 -9.66
C ASP A 45 0.06 -8.66 -10.19
N TYR A 46 1.12 -9.47 -10.03
CA TYR A 46 1.10 -10.86 -10.44
C TYR A 46 0.04 -11.68 -9.69
N LEU A 47 -0.08 -11.49 -8.38
CA LEU A 47 -1.08 -12.17 -7.57
C LEU A 47 -2.50 -11.81 -8.02
N ASN A 48 -2.78 -10.52 -8.21
CA ASN A 48 -4.08 -10.00 -8.62
C ASN A 48 -4.48 -10.46 -10.04
N LEU A 49 -3.54 -10.51 -10.98
CA LEU A 49 -3.84 -10.84 -12.38
C LEU A 49 -3.73 -12.34 -12.70
N CYS A 50 -2.87 -13.08 -12.02
CA CYS A 50 -2.50 -14.44 -12.43
C CYS A 50 -2.86 -15.53 -11.43
N VAL A 51 -3.07 -15.18 -10.15
CA VAL A 51 -3.37 -16.15 -9.09
C VAL A 51 -4.83 -16.02 -8.64
N ALA A 52 -5.20 -14.83 -8.17
CA ALA A 52 -6.54 -14.49 -7.70
C ALA A 52 -7.68 -14.92 -8.66
N PRO A 53 -7.60 -14.67 -9.99
CA PRO A 53 -8.71 -14.96 -10.89
C PRO A 53 -8.93 -16.46 -11.12
N LYS A 54 -7.93 -17.31 -10.82
CA LYS A 54 -8.03 -18.76 -11.07
C LYS A 54 -9.01 -19.46 -10.13
N LYS A 55 -9.36 -18.84 -8.99
CA LYS A 55 -10.25 -19.41 -7.94
C LYS A 55 -9.85 -20.81 -7.48
N GLU A 56 -8.59 -21.18 -7.68
CA GLU A 56 -8.00 -22.39 -7.14
C GLU A 56 -7.68 -22.15 -5.66
N ASN A 57 -7.68 -23.20 -4.83
CA ASN A 57 -7.17 -23.14 -3.45
C ASN A 57 -5.63 -23.07 -3.44
N SER A 58 -5.06 -22.14 -4.23
CA SER A 58 -3.63 -21.90 -4.28
C SER A 58 -3.15 -21.34 -2.94
N SER A 59 -2.06 -21.89 -2.44
CA SER A 59 -1.34 -21.34 -1.30
C SER A 59 -0.26 -20.39 -1.80
N VAL A 60 -0.25 -19.17 -1.26
CA VAL A 60 0.72 -18.12 -1.58
C VAL A 60 1.62 -17.90 -0.39
N VAL A 61 2.92 -17.81 -0.66
CA VAL A 61 3.93 -17.46 0.32
C VAL A 61 4.78 -16.32 -0.25
N ILE A 62 4.86 -15.20 0.46
CA ILE A 62 5.86 -14.15 0.19
C ILE A 62 6.96 -14.24 1.24
N ILE A 63 8.21 -14.13 0.81
CA ILE A 63 9.38 -14.07 1.69
C ILE A 63 9.91 -12.64 1.65
N GLY A 64 9.84 -11.94 2.78
CA GLY A 64 10.27 -10.54 2.87
C GLY A 64 10.39 -10.07 4.32
N GLY A 65 11.24 -9.08 4.55
CA GLY A 65 11.46 -8.48 5.87
C GLY A 65 10.54 -7.29 6.16
N ASP A 66 9.79 -6.83 5.16
CA ASP A 66 8.98 -5.61 5.24
C ASP A 66 7.61 -5.87 5.87
N SER A 67 7.16 -4.94 6.71
CA SER A 67 5.81 -4.96 7.27
C SER A 67 4.74 -4.64 6.22
N ASP A 68 5.09 -3.88 5.19
CA ASP A 68 4.13 -3.44 4.17
C ASP A 68 3.59 -4.61 3.35
N ILE A 69 4.38 -5.68 3.18
CA ILE A 69 3.94 -6.94 2.58
C ILE A 69 2.72 -7.52 3.31
N ILE A 70 2.63 -7.38 4.64
CA ILE A 70 1.48 -7.87 5.40
C ILE A 70 0.24 -7.00 5.10
N LEU A 71 0.41 -5.69 5.02
CA LEU A 71 -0.67 -4.75 4.69
C LEU A 71 -1.17 -4.97 3.25
N GLN A 72 -0.25 -5.12 2.29
CA GLN A 72 -0.55 -5.45 0.90
C GLN A 72 -1.27 -6.80 0.78
N ALA A 73 -0.84 -7.81 1.55
CA ALA A 73 -1.52 -9.10 1.55
C ALA A 73 -2.95 -9.00 2.09
N LEU A 74 -3.21 -8.18 3.12
CA LEU A 74 -4.56 -7.92 3.63
C LEU A 74 -5.48 -7.26 2.58
N CYS A 75 -4.91 -6.51 1.63
CA CYS A 75 -5.62 -5.95 0.47
C CYS A 75 -5.99 -7.00 -0.60
N THR A 76 -5.57 -8.27 -0.45
CA THR A 76 -5.88 -9.37 -1.39
C THR A 76 -6.77 -10.46 -0.79
N PRO A 77 -7.98 -10.14 -0.28
CA PRO A 77 -8.84 -11.11 0.41
C PRO A 77 -9.28 -12.30 -0.46
N GLN A 78 -9.19 -12.19 -1.78
CA GLN A 78 -9.49 -13.25 -2.73
C GLN A 78 -8.47 -14.40 -2.70
N ILE A 79 -7.30 -14.21 -2.10
CA ILE A 79 -6.30 -15.26 -1.86
C ILE A 79 -6.47 -15.78 -0.44
N TYR A 80 -7.05 -16.98 -0.33
CA TYR A 80 -7.44 -17.51 0.98
C TYR A 80 -6.25 -18.01 1.83
N ASN A 81 -5.32 -18.73 1.21
CA ASN A 81 -4.16 -19.30 1.88
C ASN A 81 -2.92 -18.43 1.62
N PHE A 82 -2.85 -17.25 2.27
CA PHE A 82 -1.74 -16.32 2.12
C PHE A 82 -0.88 -16.29 3.39
N PHE A 83 0.42 -16.55 3.22
CA PHE A 83 1.44 -16.49 4.27
C PHE A 83 2.56 -15.50 3.94
N VAL A 84 3.09 -14.84 4.96
CA VAL A 84 4.28 -13.97 4.86
C VAL A 84 5.37 -14.53 5.77
N PHE A 85 6.50 -14.90 5.19
CA PHE A 85 7.68 -15.36 5.92
C PHE A 85 8.63 -14.19 6.18
N VAL A 86 8.78 -13.85 7.45
CA VAL A 86 9.63 -12.75 7.92
C VAL A 86 10.91 -13.33 8.52
N ARG A 87 12.04 -12.79 8.07
CA ARG A 87 13.38 -13.19 8.56
C ARG A 87 14.11 -11.98 9.12
N SER A 88 13.81 -11.64 10.37
CA SER A 88 14.44 -10.50 11.08
C SER A 88 15.47 -10.97 12.10
N GLY A 89 16.63 -11.45 11.62
CA GLY A 89 17.81 -11.78 12.45
C GLY A 89 17.66 -12.89 13.50
N GLY A 90 16.44 -13.25 13.90
CA GLY A 90 16.07 -14.25 14.89
C GLY A 90 15.29 -15.42 14.28
N PRO A 91 14.43 -16.12 15.05
CA PRO A 91 13.68 -17.26 14.55
C PRO A 91 12.77 -16.84 13.40
N THR A 92 12.77 -17.64 12.33
CA THR A 92 11.89 -17.42 11.18
C THR A 92 10.44 -17.42 11.65
N SER A 93 9.71 -16.33 11.39
CA SER A 93 8.28 -16.22 11.67
C SER A 93 7.48 -16.35 10.38
N CYS A 94 6.32 -16.99 10.47
CA CYS A 94 5.37 -17.10 9.38
C CYS A 94 4.04 -16.50 9.85
N VAL A 95 3.61 -15.44 9.19
CA VAL A 95 2.35 -14.76 9.46
C VAL A 95 1.29 -15.31 8.53
N SER A 96 0.22 -15.88 9.09
CA SER A 96 -0.98 -16.22 8.32
C SER A 96 -1.85 -14.99 8.18
N VAL A 97 -1.92 -14.45 6.96
CA VAL A 97 -2.73 -13.26 6.65
C VAL A 97 -4.22 -13.56 6.84
N ARG A 98 -4.62 -14.82 6.61
CA ARG A 98 -5.98 -15.28 6.90
C ARG A 98 -6.32 -15.14 8.39
N LEU A 99 -5.45 -15.66 9.27
CA LEU A 99 -5.70 -15.60 10.71
C LEU A 99 -5.72 -14.16 11.21
N LEU A 100 -4.78 -13.33 10.71
CA LEU A 100 -4.78 -11.90 10.99
C LEU A 100 -6.09 -11.23 10.54
N GLY A 101 -6.56 -11.56 9.34
CA GLY A 101 -7.85 -11.11 8.83
C GLY A 101 -9.01 -11.48 9.75
N SER A 102 -9.07 -12.72 10.23
CA SER A 102 -10.11 -13.15 11.17
C SER A 102 -10.06 -12.41 12.51
N LEU A 103 -8.87 -12.05 13.00
CA LEU A 103 -8.74 -11.22 14.22
C LEU A 103 -9.22 -9.79 14.00
N ILE A 104 -8.95 -9.23 12.82
CA ILE A 104 -9.49 -7.92 12.43
C ILE A 104 -11.02 -7.98 12.35
N ASP A 105 -11.56 -9.05 11.75
CA ASP A 105 -13.00 -9.26 11.63
C ASP A 105 -13.66 -9.43 13.02
N GLU A 106 -13.00 -10.09 13.97
CA GLU A 106 -13.47 -10.17 15.36
C GLU A 106 -13.47 -8.80 16.07
N LEU A 107 -12.43 -8.00 15.85
CA LEU A 107 -12.26 -6.71 16.52
C LEU A 107 -13.16 -5.61 15.96
N LEU A 108 -13.34 -5.58 14.65
CA LEU A 108 -13.99 -4.50 13.92
C LEU A 108 -15.29 -4.94 13.20
N GLY A 109 -15.61 -6.24 13.18
CA GLY A 109 -16.67 -6.81 12.35
C GLY A 109 -16.19 -7.15 10.95
N ASP A 110 -17.04 -7.80 10.16
CA ASP A 110 -16.66 -8.34 8.85
C ASP A 110 -16.20 -7.26 7.85
N ASN A 111 -15.29 -7.65 6.95
CA ASN A 111 -14.82 -6.87 5.80
C ASN A 111 -14.10 -5.56 6.17
N GLN A 112 -13.36 -5.53 7.29
CA GLN A 112 -12.67 -4.31 7.77
C GLN A 112 -11.16 -4.32 7.59
N ARG A 113 -10.65 -5.24 6.76
CA ARG A 113 -9.21 -5.33 6.47
C ARG A 113 -8.67 -4.06 5.83
N LEU A 114 -9.40 -3.48 4.86
CA LEU A 114 -8.97 -2.25 4.20
C LEU A 114 -9.00 -1.06 5.16
N ASP A 115 -9.99 -0.98 6.05
CA ASP A 115 -10.05 0.06 7.08
C ASP A 115 -8.86 -0.04 8.03
N PHE A 116 -8.51 -1.26 8.45
CA PHE A 116 -7.31 -1.51 9.25
C PHE A 116 -6.04 -1.07 8.50
N VAL A 117 -5.90 -1.44 7.22
CA VAL A 117 -4.76 -1.02 6.39
C VAL A 117 -4.66 0.50 6.30
N LEU A 118 -5.77 1.19 6.02
CA LEU A 118 -5.80 2.66 5.96
C LEU A 118 -5.34 3.29 7.27
N LEU A 119 -5.78 2.78 8.42
CA LEU A 119 -5.36 3.28 9.73
C LEU A 119 -3.86 3.02 9.98
N CYS A 120 -3.34 1.87 9.55
CA CYS A 120 -1.90 1.59 9.61
C CYS A 120 -1.10 2.60 8.76
N LEU A 121 -1.55 2.90 7.53
CA LEU A 121 -0.84 3.83 6.62
C LEU A 121 -0.70 5.26 7.19
N LEU A 122 -1.62 5.69 8.06
CA LEU A 122 -1.53 6.99 8.76
C LEU A 122 -0.35 7.05 9.76
N SER A 123 0.17 5.90 10.18
CA SER A 123 1.33 5.81 11.07
C SER A 123 2.66 6.07 10.37
N GLY A 124 2.62 6.35 9.05
CA GLY A 124 3.79 6.50 8.19
C GLY A 124 3.97 5.27 7.31
N ASN A 125 4.48 5.50 6.10
CA ASN A 125 4.83 4.49 5.11
C ASN A 125 5.90 5.07 4.18
N ASP A 126 6.41 4.27 3.24
CA ASP A 126 7.48 4.68 2.33
C ASP A 126 7.13 5.90 1.45
N TYR A 127 5.84 6.16 1.24
CA TYR A 127 5.35 7.23 0.37
C TYR A 127 4.89 8.47 1.12
N LEU A 128 4.54 8.36 2.41
CA LEU A 128 3.98 9.44 3.21
C LEU A 128 4.54 9.48 4.63
N PRO A 129 4.90 10.67 5.14
CA PRO A 129 5.23 10.82 6.55
C PRO A 129 4.03 10.50 7.45
N LYS A 130 4.33 10.06 8.68
CA LYS A 130 3.35 9.82 9.74
C LYS A 130 2.48 11.07 9.97
N LEU A 131 1.15 10.88 10.04
CA LEU A 131 0.22 11.96 10.34
C LEU A 131 0.53 12.55 11.73
N ARG A 132 0.75 13.86 11.82
CA ARG A 132 1.17 14.50 13.08
C ARG A 132 0.02 14.50 14.09
N GLY A 133 0.31 14.07 15.31
CA GLY A 133 -0.69 13.88 16.37
C GLY A 133 -1.51 12.58 16.25
N TYR A 134 -1.22 11.71 15.27
CA TYR A 134 -1.90 10.43 15.12
C TYR A 134 -1.26 9.31 15.97
N ASN A 135 -2.12 8.52 16.62
CA ASN A 135 -1.73 7.30 17.34
C ASN A 135 -2.66 6.14 16.94
N LEU A 136 -2.09 5.10 16.34
CA LEU A 136 -2.84 3.94 15.83
C LEU A 136 -3.63 3.22 16.92
N SER A 137 -3.05 3.02 18.11
CA SER A 137 -3.72 2.31 19.21
C SER A 137 -4.96 3.05 19.69
N LYS A 138 -4.85 4.38 19.86
CA LYS A 138 -5.99 5.25 20.21
C LYS A 138 -7.05 5.26 19.11
N ALA A 139 -6.64 5.42 17.85
CA ALA A 139 -7.53 5.40 16.70
C ALA A 139 -8.28 4.07 16.56
N MET A 140 -7.61 2.93 16.72
CA MET A 140 -8.22 1.59 16.66
C MET A 140 -9.24 1.37 17.79
N LYS A 141 -8.93 1.77 19.02
CA LYS A 141 -9.88 1.72 20.15
C LYS A 141 -11.12 2.56 19.85
N LYS A 142 -10.93 3.78 19.34
CA LYS A 142 -12.02 4.68 18.97
C LYS A 142 -12.85 4.11 17.83
N TYR A 143 -12.20 3.57 16.80
CA TYR A 143 -12.86 2.98 15.65
C TYR A 143 -13.71 1.76 16.03
N SER A 144 -13.18 0.85 16.87
CA SER A 144 -13.95 -0.28 17.38
C SER A 144 -15.23 0.15 18.14
N ARG A 145 -15.18 1.24 18.93
CA ARG A 145 -16.37 1.82 19.58
C ARG A 145 -17.38 2.34 18.55
N ILE A 146 -16.91 3.12 17.57
CA ILE A 146 -17.76 3.66 16.50
C ILE A 146 -18.44 2.52 15.72
N ARG A 147 -17.69 1.48 15.37
CA ARG A 147 -18.18 0.29 14.65
C ARG A 147 -19.22 -0.49 15.44
N ARG A 148 -19.00 -0.71 16.74
CA ARG A 148 -20.00 -1.38 17.59
C ARG A 148 -21.34 -0.66 17.61
N ARG A 149 -21.32 0.68 17.57
CA ARG A 149 -22.51 1.54 17.65
C ARG A 149 -23.21 1.74 16.31
N THR A 150 -22.45 2.05 15.27
CA THR A 150 -22.99 2.55 13.99
C THR A 150 -22.89 1.55 12.84
N LYS A 151 -22.01 0.55 12.97
CA LYS A 151 -21.60 -0.35 11.88
C LYS A 151 -21.03 0.36 10.64
N GLN A 152 -20.77 1.67 10.71
CA GLN A 152 -20.18 2.42 9.61
C GLN A 152 -18.70 2.08 9.44
N SER A 153 -18.29 1.85 8.19
CA SER A 153 -16.89 1.70 7.79
C SER A 153 -16.28 3.05 7.43
N VAL A 154 -14.97 3.16 7.61
CA VAL A 154 -14.17 4.27 7.08
C VAL A 154 -14.10 4.14 5.55
N ILE A 155 -14.00 2.93 5.01
CA ILE A 155 -14.04 2.72 3.55
C ILE A 155 -15.46 2.38 3.12
N GLY A 156 -16.02 3.20 2.24
CA GLY A 156 -17.42 3.14 1.80
C GLY A 156 -17.73 2.06 0.75
N GLY A 157 -16.76 1.20 0.43
CA GLY A 157 -16.85 0.20 -0.63
C GLY A 157 -16.22 0.67 -1.94
N PRO A 158 -16.32 -0.14 -3.02
CA PRO A 158 -15.73 0.16 -4.32
C PRO A 158 -16.66 1.00 -5.23
N PRO A 159 -16.13 1.95 -6.04
CA PRO A 159 -14.72 2.35 -6.13
C PRO A 159 -14.23 2.97 -4.81
N LEU A 160 -12.92 2.89 -4.53
CA LEU A 160 -12.30 3.32 -3.27
C LEU A 160 -12.84 4.69 -2.83
N GLY A 161 -13.76 4.67 -1.87
CA GLY A 161 -14.35 5.86 -1.27
C GLY A 161 -14.08 5.88 0.21
N ILE A 162 -13.68 7.03 0.75
CA ILE A 162 -13.55 7.22 2.19
C ILE A 162 -14.80 7.92 2.70
N ASN A 163 -15.42 7.32 3.72
CA ASN A 163 -16.41 7.98 4.55
C ASN A 163 -15.69 8.98 5.45
N TRP A 164 -15.57 10.22 4.97
CA TRP A 164 -14.83 11.27 5.66
C TRP A 164 -15.41 11.63 7.03
N GLU A 165 -16.71 11.44 7.24
CA GLU A 165 -17.32 11.62 8.55
C GLU A 165 -16.78 10.59 9.55
N THR A 166 -16.85 9.30 9.22
CA THR A 166 -16.30 8.25 10.07
C THR A 166 -14.78 8.37 10.21
N PHE A 167 -14.06 8.70 9.12
CA PHE A 167 -12.62 8.96 9.15
C PHE A 167 -12.26 10.06 10.14
N CYS A 168 -12.88 11.24 10.04
CA CYS A 168 -12.62 12.37 10.94
C CYS A 168 -12.98 12.01 12.38
N GLN A 169 -14.09 11.31 12.60
CA GLN A 169 -14.45 10.82 13.94
C GLN A 169 -13.38 9.90 14.51
N VAL A 170 -12.75 9.04 13.71
CA VAL A 170 -11.69 8.12 14.17
C VAL A 170 -10.40 8.85 14.55
N ILE A 171 -9.99 9.85 13.77
CA ILE A 171 -8.71 10.56 14.01
C ILE A 171 -8.82 11.72 15.01
N ASP A 172 -10.01 12.24 15.30
CA ASP A 172 -10.22 13.39 16.19
C ASP A 172 -9.81 13.11 17.64
N LYS A 173 -8.65 13.64 18.06
CA LYS A 173 -8.08 13.46 19.41
C LYS A 173 -8.98 14.03 20.52
N HIS A 174 -9.64 15.17 20.26
CA HIS A 174 -10.31 15.97 21.28
C HIS A 174 -11.83 15.90 21.24
N ASN A 175 -12.38 14.98 20.45
CA ASN A 175 -13.82 14.85 20.18
C ASN A 175 -14.43 16.22 19.76
N ARG A 176 -13.68 17.04 19.02
CA ARG A 176 -14.12 18.33 18.47
C ARG A 176 -15.42 18.15 17.66
N MET A 177 -15.48 17.09 16.86
CA MET A 177 -16.63 16.74 16.03
C MET A 177 -17.89 16.51 16.88
N ALA A 178 -17.78 15.77 17.98
CA ALA A 178 -18.90 15.50 18.88
C ALA A 178 -19.36 16.77 19.64
N LYS A 179 -18.41 17.60 20.07
CA LYS A 179 -18.68 18.88 20.74
C LYS A 179 -19.42 19.86 19.82
N MET A 180 -19.01 19.97 18.55
CA MET A 180 -19.68 20.81 17.56
C MET A 180 -21.10 20.33 17.25
N ALA A 181 -21.32 19.02 17.13
CA ALA A 181 -22.65 18.44 16.96
C ALA A 181 -23.59 18.70 18.16
N LYS A 182 -23.03 18.79 19.38
CA LYS A 182 -23.80 19.17 20.58
C LYS A 182 -24.14 20.67 20.59
N ALA A 183 -23.20 21.52 20.21
CA ALA A 183 -23.40 22.97 20.14
C ALA A 183 -24.42 23.38 19.07
N SER A 184 -24.42 22.74 17.90
CA SER A 184 -25.43 22.98 16.84
C SER A 184 -26.85 22.59 17.28
N ARG A 185 -27.00 21.51 18.07
CA ARG A 185 -28.31 21.11 18.66
C ARG A 185 -28.83 22.10 19.70
N SER A 186 -27.93 22.81 20.39
CA SER A 186 -28.31 23.82 21.39
C SER A 186 -28.70 25.18 20.80
N SER A 187 -28.44 25.42 19.50
CA SER A 187 -28.55 26.76 18.89
C SER A 187 -29.60 26.92 17.79
N SER A 188 -30.22 25.86 17.24
CA SER A 188 -31.31 26.03 16.25
C SER A 188 -32.19 24.80 16.03
N SER A 189 -33.51 25.03 16.04
CA SER A 189 -34.51 24.21 15.36
C SER A 189 -34.24 24.20 13.85
N VAL A 190 -34.36 23.03 13.21
CA VAL A 190 -34.27 22.78 11.75
C VAL A 190 -32.85 22.59 11.17
N ASN A 191 -32.28 21.40 11.41
CA ASN A 191 -31.68 20.45 10.46
C ASN A 191 -30.76 19.49 11.24
N ALA A 192 -31.32 18.34 11.60
CA ALA A 192 -30.70 17.39 12.52
C ALA A 192 -29.62 16.55 11.81
N PHE A 193 -28.38 16.59 12.32
CA PHE A 193 -27.36 15.56 12.10
C PHE A 193 -27.83 14.22 12.73
N PRO A 194 -27.60 13.06 12.08
CA PRO A 194 -27.86 11.75 12.67
C PRO A 194 -27.07 11.54 13.97
N SER A 195 -27.61 10.69 14.84
CA SER A 195 -27.34 10.60 16.27
C SER A 195 -25.93 10.14 16.67
N ALA A 196 -25.13 11.02 17.29
CA ALA A 196 -24.32 10.66 18.44
C ALA A 196 -25.17 10.76 19.71
N GLN A 197 -25.39 9.65 20.40
CA GLN A 197 -26.02 9.58 21.73
C GLN A 197 -24.95 9.20 22.77
N GLU A 198 -24.98 9.98 23.85
CA GLU A 198 -24.37 9.92 25.20
C GLU A 198 -23.14 9.04 25.46
N GLU A 199 -22.07 9.69 25.96
CA GLU A 199 -20.92 9.05 26.63
C GLU A 199 -21.20 9.00 28.14
N ASP A 200 -21.15 7.80 28.72
CA ASP A 200 -20.69 7.64 30.10
C ASP A 200 -19.18 7.89 30.11
N GLY A 201 -18.74 8.87 30.90
CA GLY A 201 -17.34 9.20 31.08
C GLY A 201 -16.62 8.09 31.83
N GLU A 202 -15.79 7.34 31.11
CA GLU A 202 -14.64 6.67 31.72
C GLU A 202 -13.38 7.40 31.27
N ASP A 203 -12.77 8.07 32.24
CA ASP A 203 -11.52 8.80 32.13
C ASP A 203 -10.45 7.94 31.45
N LEU A 204 -9.89 8.47 30.36
CA LEU A 204 -8.69 7.92 29.72
C LEU A 204 -7.44 8.37 30.50
N ASP A 205 -7.42 8.10 31.82
CA ASP A 205 -6.25 8.30 32.65
C ASP A 205 -5.35 7.07 32.56
N GLY A 206 -4.60 7.01 31.45
CA GLY A 206 -3.35 6.29 31.37
C GLY A 206 -2.28 7.30 31.00
N VAL A 207 -1.34 7.54 31.90
CA VAL A 207 -0.16 8.40 31.67
C VAL A 207 0.56 7.91 30.41
N ASP A 208 0.47 8.67 29.32
CA ASP A 208 1.15 8.35 28.07
C ASP A 208 2.54 9.01 28.06
N ASP A 209 3.57 8.19 28.22
CA ASP A 209 5.00 8.55 28.14
C ASP A 209 5.49 8.90 26.70
N ASP A 210 4.59 9.17 25.75
CA ASP A 210 4.93 9.51 24.36
C ASP A 210 4.51 10.95 23.95
N GLU A 211 4.12 11.82 24.90
CA GLU A 211 3.73 13.22 24.60
C GLU A 211 4.90 14.19 24.29
N LEU A 212 6.08 13.67 23.96
CA LEU A 212 7.25 14.48 23.61
C LEU A 212 7.77 14.16 22.20
N GLU A 213 6.92 14.35 21.19
CA GLU A 213 7.40 14.78 19.86
C GLU A 213 6.80 16.14 19.56
N ASP A 214 7.49 17.17 20.08
CA ASP A 214 7.51 18.56 19.63
C ASP A 214 6.39 18.96 18.64
N ASP A 215 5.20 19.25 19.18
CA ASP A 215 4.21 20.15 18.58
C ASP A 215 4.71 21.61 18.55
N ALA A 216 6.03 21.84 18.60
CA ALA A 216 6.62 23.08 18.13
C ALA A 216 6.11 23.24 16.70
N VAL A 217 5.16 24.17 16.51
CA VAL A 217 4.42 24.41 15.27
C VAL A 217 5.39 24.36 14.08
N LEU A 218 5.56 23.18 13.48
CA LEU A 218 6.35 23.01 12.28
C LEU A 218 5.50 23.65 11.19
N THR A 219 5.80 24.92 10.98
CA THR A 219 5.00 25.86 10.22
C THR A 219 5.13 25.55 8.73
N GLY A 220 3.99 25.28 8.09
CA GLY A 220 3.75 25.56 6.67
C GLY A 220 4.30 24.61 5.61
N ASP A 221 5.26 23.72 5.90
CA ASP A 221 5.77 22.77 4.88
C ASP A 221 4.97 21.46 4.86
N TYR A 222 3.66 21.59 4.65
CA TYR A 222 2.73 20.50 4.41
C TYR A 222 1.56 20.99 3.54
N ASP A 223 0.87 20.07 2.88
CA ASP A 223 -0.42 20.32 2.23
C ASP A 223 -1.40 19.20 2.55
N VAL A 224 -2.58 19.58 3.03
CA VAL A 224 -3.61 18.61 3.47
C VAL A 224 -4.18 17.87 2.26
N GLU A 225 -4.53 18.58 1.19
CA GLU A 225 -5.19 17.97 0.03
C GLU A 225 -4.26 16.97 -0.67
N THR A 226 -2.98 17.32 -0.87
CA THR A 226 -1.97 16.43 -1.47
C THR A 226 -1.67 15.25 -0.55
N TYR A 227 -1.70 15.41 0.78
CA TYR A 227 -1.51 14.30 1.71
C TYR A 227 -2.66 13.28 1.62
N ILE A 228 -3.91 13.77 1.64
CA ILE A 228 -5.10 12.93 1.46
C ILE A 228 -5.09 12.23 0.10
N LYS A 229 -4.73 12.94 -0.98
CA LYS A 229 -4.54 12.36 -2.31
C LYS A 229 -3.47 11.26 -2.31
N GLY A 230 -2.39 11.44 -1.55
CA GLY A 230 -1.37 10.42 -1.38
C GLY A 230 -1.86 9.18 -0.65
N LEU A 231 -2.71 9.33 0.37
CA LEU A 231 -3.31 8.19 1.06
C LEU A 231 -4.18 7.37 0.12
N LEU A 232 -5.00 8.06 -0.69
CA LEU A 232 -5.84 7.41 -1.71
C LEU A 232 -4.98 6.71 -2.77
N TRP A 233 -3.91 7.38 -3.25
CA TRP A 233 -2.97 6.82 -4.21
C TRP A 233 -2.29 5.55 -3.68
N ASN A 234 -1.82 5.57 -2.43
CA ASN A 234 -1.14 4.42 -1.80
C ASN A 234 -2.13 3.27 -1.58
N MET A 235 -3.30 3.54 -0.99
CA MET A 235 -4.35 2.54 -0.80
C MET A 235 -4.74 1.86 -2.12
N GLN A 236 -4.96 2.64 -3.17
CA GLN A 236 -5.32 2.09 -4.49
C GLN A 236 -4.17 1.26 -5.06
N MET A 237 -2.91 1.70 -4.91
CA MET A 237 -1.74 0.91 -5.32
C MET A 237 -1.65 -0.43 -4.59
N TYR A 238 -1.94 -0.49 -3.29
CA TYR A 238 -1.94 -1.74 -2.52
C TYR A 238 -3.13 -2.65 -2.88
N ILE A 239 -4.27 -2.09 -3.26
CA ILE A 239 -5.40 -2.89 -3.74
C ILE A 239 -5.11 -3.49 -5.12
N ASP A 240 -4.57 -2.67 -6.02
CA ASP A 240 -4.42 -3.04 -7.43
C ASP A 240 -3.13 -3.77 -7.74
N GLY A 241 -2.08 -3.54 -6.96
CA GLY A 241 -0.71 -3.92 -7.32
C GLY A 241 -0.11 -3.03 -8.42
N TYR A 242 -0.66 -1.84 -8.64
CA TYR A 242 -0.16 -0.90 -9.64
C TYR A 242 -0.43 0.55 -9.23
N PRO A 243 0.54 1.46 -9.32
CA PRO A 243 0.34 2.85 -8.93
C PRO A 243 -0.59 3.59 -9.91
N PRO A 244 -1.65 4.25 -9.44
CA PRO A 244 -2.61 4.97 -10.29
C PRO A 244 -1.99 6.14 -11.10
N ASP A 245 -0.95 6.76 -10.57
CA ASP A 245 -0.11 7.75 -11.26
C ASP A 245 1.37 7.48 -10.92
N GLN A 246 2.16 7.08 -11.93
CA GLN A 246 3.58 6.76 -11.79
C GLN A 246 4.47 7.95 -11.38
N LEU A 247 3.96 9.18 -11.47
CA LEU A 247 4.70 10.41 -11.18
C LEU A 247 4.09 11.20 -10.01
N PHE A 248 3.07 10.66 -9.34
CA PHE A 248 2.55 11.27 -8.12
C PHE A 248 3.59 11.13 -7.00
N TYR A 249 3.78 12.19 -6.23
CA TYR A 249 4.61 12.17 -5.02
C TYR A 249 4.14 13.26 -4.06
N TYR A 250 4.30 13.01 -2.77
CA TYR A 250 4.10 14.02 -1.73
C TYR A 250 5.37 14.86 -1.58
N ARG A 251 5.32 16.11 -2.06
CA ARG A 251 6.52 16.98 -2.15
C ARG A 251 6.94 17.63 -0.84
N PHE A 252 6.06 17.62 0.17
CA PHE A 252 6.28 18.36 1.40
C PHE A 252 7.00 17.49 2.41
N LYS A 253 7.84 18.11 3.25
CA LYS A 253 8.66 17.38 4.21
C LYS A 253 7.85 16.74 5.32
N TYR A 254 6.75 17.37 5.73
CA TYR A 254 5.96 16.96 6.89
C TYR A 254 4.53 16.62 6.51
N ALA A 255 3.93 15.67 7.22
CA ALA A 255 2.48 15.46 7.16
C ALA A 255 1.74 16.64 7.81
N PRO A 256 0.48 16.89 7.43
CA PRO A 256 -0.37 17.82 8.17
C PRO A 256 -0.59 17.33 9.63
N PRO A 257 -0.89 18.24 10.57
CA PRO A 257 -1.44 17.85 11.86
C PRO A 257 -2.88 17.37 11.70
N VAL A 258 -3.32 16.46 12.58
CA VAL A 258 -4.71 15.98 12.64
C VAL A 258 -5.71 17.14 12.61
N ASP A 259 -5.46 18.21 13.37
CA ASP A 259 -6.37 19.37 13.42
C ASP A 259 -6.56 20.04 12.06
N ALA A 260 -5.49 20.18 11.25
CA ALA A 260 -5.61 20.77 9.91
C ALA A 260 -6.39 19.84 8.96
N VAL A 261 -6.31 18.53 9.14
CA VAL A 261 -7.14 17.57 8.38
C VAL A 261 -8.61 17.70 8.76
N LEU A 262 -8.91 17.83 10.06
CA LEU A 262 -10.28 18.06 10.53
C LEU A 262 -10.85 19.37 9.99
N ASP A 263 -10.08 20.46 10.09
CA ASP A 263 -10.48 21.79 9.61
C ASP A 263 -10.74 21.77 8.09
N PHE A 264 -9.88 21.11 7.31
CA PHE A 264 -10.08 20.95 5.86
C PHE A 264 -11.44 20.32 5.50
N PHE A 265 -11.84 19.26 6.20
CA PHE A 265 -13.13 18.62 5.93
C PHE A 265 -14.31 19.38 6.54
N LEU A 266 -14.11 20.10 7.65
CA LEU A 266 -15.13 20.99 8.22
C LEU A 266 -15.44 22.16 7.29
N GLU A 267 -14.41 22.72 6.63
CA GLU A 267 -14.54 23.84 5.70
C GLU A 267 -15.08 23.43 4.33
N LYS A 268 -14.50 22.38 3.71
CA LYS A 268 -14.96 21.90 2.39
C LYS A 268 -16.28 21.10 2.46
N GLY A 269 -16.60 20.53 3.61
CA GLY A 269 -17.76 19.67 3.86
C GLY A 269 -17.41 18.18 3.79
N MET A 270 -18.04 17.38 4.65
CA MET A 270 -17.77 15.95 4.82
C MET A 270 -18.15 15.08 3.60
N TYR A 271 -18.92 15.64 2.66
CA TYR A 271 -19.28 15.00 1.39
C TYR A 271 -18.36 15.41 0.24
N THR A 272 -17.26 16.11 0.53
CA THR A 272 -16.28 16.49 -0.50
C THR A 272 -15.67 15.25 -1.11
N GLN A 273 -15.80 15.13 -2.42
CA GLN A 273 -15.08 14.13 -3.18
C GLN A 273 -13.65 14.62 -3.38
N VAL A 274 -12.68 13.91 -2.80
CA VAL A 274 -11.26 14.12 -3.09
C VAL A 274 -10.88 13.14 -4.19
N ASP A 275 -10.49 13.67 -5.35
CA ASP A 275 -10.18 12.84 -6.51
C ASP A 275 -8.87 12.06 -6.30
N LEU A 276 -8.93 10.77 -6.63
CA LEU A 276 -7.75 9.91 -6.72
C LEU A 276 -6.79 10.45 -7.80
N PRO A 277 -5.49 10.62 -7.51
CA PRO A 277 -4.52 10.98 -8.53
C PRO A 277 -4.36 9.84 -9.54
N VAL A 278 -4.80 10.06 -10.79
CA VAL A 278 -4.70 9.08 -11.88
C VAL A 278 -3.98 9.69 -13.06
N SER A 279 -3.06 8.94 -13.67
CA SER A 279 -2.37 9.37 -14.88
C SER A 279 -1.93 8.23 -15.76
N ASN A 280 -2.07 8.40 -17.07
CA ASN A 280 -1.51 7.49 -18.08
C ASN A 280 -0.04 7.79 -18.40
N ARG A 281 0.63 8.64 -17.60
CA ARG A 281 2.04 8.98 -17.80
C ARG A 281 2.89 7.72 -17.58
N PRO A 282 3.86 7.44 -18.48
CA PRO A 282 4.73 6.31 -18.30
C PRO A 282 5.66 6.54 -17.11
N ALA A 283 6.14 5.44 -16.55
CA ALA A 283 7.25 5.41 -15.63
C ALA A 283 8.46 6.21 -16.12
N ILE A 284 9.26 6.72 -15.17
CA ILE A 284 10.54 7.32 -15.50
C ILE A 284 11.50 6.28 -16.09
N THR A 285 12.34 6.72 -17.02
CA THR A 285 13.36 5.84 -17.62
C THR A 285 14.47 5.52 -16.63
N SER A 286 15.20 4.42 -16.83
CA SER A 286 16.37 4.07 -16.00
C SER A 286 17.44 5.16 -16.00
N GLN A 287 17.60 5.89 -17.11
CA GLN A 287 18.52 7.05 -17.19
C GLN A 287 18.12 8.14 -16.20
N LEU A 288 16.82 8.47 -16.16
CA LEU A 288 16.28 9.50 -15.29
C LEU A 288 16.30 9.06 -13.82
N ALA A 289 15.90 7.82 -13.53
CA ALA A 289 15.95 7.26 -12.19
C ALA A 289 17.36 7.30 -11.59
N LEU A 290 18.38 6.88 -12.36
CA LEU A 290 19.78 6.94 -11.92
C LEU A 290 20.22 8.38 -11.65
N THR A 291 19.83 9.33 -12.50
CA THR A 291 20.25 10.74 -12.34
C THR A 291 19.60 11.41 -11.12
N LEU A 292 18.38 11.01 -10.77
CA LEU A 292 17.63 11.59 -9.66
C LEU A 292 17.96 10.98 -8.29
N MET A 293 18.21 9.67 -8.25
CA MET A 293 18.25 8.91 -6.98
C MET A 293 19.65 8.59 -6.49
N LEU A 294 20.62 8.49 -7.39
CA LEU A 294 21.96 8.09 -7.00
C LEU A 294 22.59 9.31 -6.26
N PRO A 295 23.39 9.10 -5.20
CA PRO A 295 24.12 10.19 -4.53
C PRO A 295 25.42 10.54 -5.27
N SER A 296 25.91 11.77 -5.09
CA SER A 296 27.13 12.28 -5.75
C SER A 296 28.37 11.38 -5.57
N ALA A 297 28.50 10.74 -4.40
CA ALA A 297 29.59 9.81 -4.10
C ALA A 297 29.58 8.54 -4.98
N ALA A 298 28.42 8.17 -5.54
CA ALA A 298 28.23 6.97 -6.33
C ALA A 298 28.19 7.23 -7.85
N TRP A 299 28.54 8.46 -8.30
CA TRP A 299 28.42 8.84 -9.72
C TRP A 299 29.28 8.03 -10.68
N SER A 300 30.36 7.42 -10.18
CA SER A 300 31.18 6.48 -10.93
C SER A 300 30.39 5.26 -11.42
N LEU A 301 29.24 4.95 -10.82
CA LEU A 301 28.35 3.86 -11.24
C LEU A 301 27.42 4.25 -12.39
N ALA A 302 27.22 5.53 -12.66
CA ALA A 302 26.37 5.99 -13.76
C ALA A 302 27.10 5.85 -15.10
N PRO A 303 26.38 5.54 -16.20
CA PRO A 303 26.91 5.57 -17.56
C PRO A 303 27.69 6.86 -17.85
N GLY A 304 28.76 6.76 -18.64
CA GLY A 304 29.69 7.86 -18.86
C GLY A 304 29.03 9.11 -19.44
N ARG A 305 27.97 8.95 -20.24
CA ARG A 305 27.17 10.04 -20.83
C ARG A 305 26.30 10.79 -19.81
N LEU A 306 25.92 10.17 -18.69
CA LEU A 306 25.10 10.80 -17.65
C LEU A 306 25.95 11.58 -16.64
N GLN A 307 27.21 11.18 -16.43
CA GLN A 307 28.07 11.81 -15.41
C GLN A 307 28.29 13.33 -15.60
N PRO A 308 28.46 13.87 -16.82
CA PRO A 308 28.59 15.31 -17.03
C PRO A 308 27.34 16.10 -16.65
N LEU A 309 26.14 15.52 -16.79
CA LEU A 309 24.86 16.22 -16.61
C LEU A 309 24.65 16.75 -15.18
N VAL A 310 25.20 16.05 -14.19
CA VAL A 310 25.09 16.45 -12.78
C VAL A 310 26.23 17.38 -12.36
N LYS A 311 27.41 17.24 -12.97
CA LYS A 311 28.48 18.23 -12.79
C LYS A 311 28.14 19.57 -13.44
N SER A 312 27.33 19.57 -14.50
CA SER A 312 26.88 20.76 -15.21
C SER A 312 25.67 21.43 -14.55
N GLY A 313 25.84 21.94 -13.32
CA GLY A 313 24.98 22.96 -12.70
C GLY A 313 23.48 22.67 -12.57
N ALA A 314 23.01 21.45 -12.85
CA ALA A 314 21.63 21.08 -12.63
C ALA A 314 21.45 20.81 -11.13
N SER A 315 20.73 21.68 -10.44
CA SER A 315 20.24 21.35 -9.11
C SER A 315 19.22 20.22 -9.24
N ILE A 316 19.44 19.13 -8.50
CA ILE A 316 18.52 17.97 -8.43
C ILE A 316 17.12 18.41 -7.95
N SER A 317 17.02 19.57 -7.29
CA SER A 317 15.77 20.18 -6.85
C SER A 317 14.76 20.43 -7.98
N ASP A 318 15.21 20.61 -9.23
CA ASP A 318 14.34 20.85 -10.38
C ASP A 318 14.18 19.58 -11.23
N PHE A 319 13.41 18.61 -10.70
CA PHE A 319 13.04 17.36 -11.39
C PHE A 319 12.62 17.57 -12.86
N VAL A 320 11.90 18.66 -13.13
CA VAL A 320 11.41 19.01 -14.48
C VAL A 320 12.56 19.33 -15.44
N GLU A 321 13.58 20.06 -14.97
CA GLU A 321 14.72 20.44 -15.79
C GLU A 321 15.64 19.24 -16.06
N VAL A 322 15.93 18.45 -15.02
CA VAL A 322 16.71 17.21 -15.14
C VAL A 322 16.03 16.25 -16.12
N ARG A 323 14.70 16.11 -16.02
CA ARG A 323 13.92 15.25 -16.92
C ARG A 323 14.06 15.63 -18.39
N LYS A 324 14.00 16.92 -18.73
CA LYS A 324 14.15 17.39 -20.12
C LYS A 324 15.51 16.99 -20.68
N ARG A 325 16.59 17.29 -19.96
CA ARG A 325 17.97 17.01 -20.38
C ARG A 325 18.28 15.51 -20.52
N VAL A 326 17.79 14.68 -19.60
CA VAL A 326 18.05 13.23 -19.64
C VAL A 326 17.24 12.53 -20.74
N GLN A 327 15.99 12.93 -20.96
CA GLN A 327 15.17 12.36 -22.04
C GLN A 327 15.68 12.71 -23.44
N GLU A 328 16.44 13.79 -23.57
CA GLU A 328 17.08 14.19 -24.82
C GLU A 328 18.24 13.28 -25.24
N ILE A 329 18.88 12.52 -24.34
CA ILE A 329 20.03 11.67 -24.69
C ILE A 329 19.55 10.41 -25.46
N PRO A 330 19.88 10.28 -26.76
CA PRO A 330 19.41 9.14 -27.55
C PRO A 330 20.15 7.85 -27.16
N PHE A 331 19.44 6.71 -27.11
CA PHE A 331 20.03 5.40 -26.82
C PHE A 331 21.18 5.02 -27.78
N SER A 332 21.16 5.51 -29.03
CA SER A 332 22.23 5.28 -30.02
C SER A 332 23.59 5.83 -29.58
N THR A 333 23.62 6.82 -28.68
CA THR A 333 24.85 7.50 -28.23
C THR A 333 25.60 6.77 -27.12
N TYR A 334 24.94 5.80 -26.49
CA TYR A 334 25.51 4.91 -25.47
C TYR A 334 26.23 3.72 -26.13
N THR A 335 27.18 3.12 -25.39
CA THR A 335 27.80 1.87 -25.80
C THR A 335 26.78 0.71 -25.79
N GLY A 336 27.10 -0.41 -26.43
CA GLY A 336 26.23 -1.60 -26.42
C GLY A 336 25.97 -2.13 -25.00
N GLU A 337 26.99 -2.06 -24.13
CA GLU A 337 26.90 -2.46 -22.73
C GLU A 337 26.00 -1.51 -21.93
N GLU A 338 26.20 -0.20 -22.06
CA GLU A 338 25.37 0.81 -21.40
C GLU A 338 23.90 0.72 -21.83
N ARG A 339 23.64 0.50 -23.13
CA ARG A 339 22.27 0.27 -23.62
C ARG A 339 21.62 -0.94 -22.97
N THR A 340 22.37 -2.02 -22.78
CA THR A 340 21.87 -3.23 -22.12
C THR A 340 21.52 -2.95 -20.66
N MET A 341 22.31 -2.13 -19.97
CA MET A 341 22.05 -1.73 -18.59
C MET A 341 20.84 -0.80 -18.44
N LEU A 342 20.60 0.09 -19.41
CA LEU A 342 19.55 1.11 -19.38
C LEU A 342 18.23 0.67 -20.01
N ARG A 343 18.21 -0.48 -20.70
CA ARG A 343 17.02 -0.98 -21.40
C ARG A 343 15.97 -1.43 -20.39
N THR A 344 14.72 -1.04 -20.63
CA THR A 344 13.56 -1.64 -19.96
C THR A 344 13.39 -3.09 -20.43
N GLY A 345 13.29 -4.00 -19.46
CA GLY A 345 13.28 -5.43 -19.66
C GLY A 345 11.91 -6.03 -19.89
N VAL A 346 11.93 -7.34 -20.13
CA VAL A 346 10.76 -8.20 -20.22
C VAL A 346 10.84 -9.17 -19.04
N VAL A 347 9.69 -9.55 -18.49
CA VAL A 347 9.62 -10.61 -17.48
C VAL A 347 9.78 -11.95 -18.20
N TRP A 348 10.65 -12.83 -17.69
CA TRP A 348 10.91 -14.12 -18.34
C TRP A 348 10.34 -15.27 -17.53
N ARG A 349 9.79 -16.27 -18.22
CA ARG A 349 9.39 -17.55 -17.65
C ARG A 349 10.36 -18.64 -18.10
N TYR A 350 10.83 -19.43 -17.14
CA TYR A 350 11.70 -20.58 -17.34
C TYR A 350 10.98 -21.84 -16.86
N ARG A 351 10.92 -22.85 -17.73
CA ARG A 351 10.37 -24.17 -17.41
C ARG A 351 11.31 -25.26 -17.84
N LYS A 352 11.17 -26.43 -17.24
CA LYS A 352 11.94 -27.59 -17.67
C LYS A 352 11.47 -28.05 -19.05
N GLY A 353 12.40 -28.19 -19.99
CA GLY A 353 12.14 -28.78 -21.30
C GLY A 353 11.64 -27.81 -22.38
N SER A 354 11.56 -26.51 -22.06
CA SER A 354 11.30 -25.44 -23.01
C SER A 354 12.43 -24.41 -23.00
N GLU A 355 12.57 -23.65 -24.08
CA GLU A 355 13.36 -22.43 -24.05
C GLU A 355 12.70 -21.39 -23.12
N PRO A 356 13.47 -20.45 -22.56
CA PRO A 356 12.91 -19.31 -21.83
C PRO A 356 11.95 -18.52 -22.73
N GLU A 357 10.76 -18.22 -22.21
CA GLU A 357 9.73 -17.48 -22.94
C GLU A 357 9.39 -16.16 -22.24
N PRO A 358 9.04 -15.10 -22.99
CA PRO A 358 8.47 -13.90 -22.41
C PRO A 358 7.20 -14.21 -21.61
N PHE A 359 7.15 -13.76 -20.35
CA PHE A 359 5.94 -13.78 -19.56
C PHE A 359 5.09 -12.56 -19.92
N THR A 360 3.98 -12.80 -20.62
CA THR A 360 2.99 -11.76 -20.91
C THR A 360 2.00 -11.65 -19.76
N ARG A 361 1.93 -10.48 -19.12
CA ARG A 361 0.89 -10.21 -18.14
C ARG A 361 -0.49 -10.30 -18.82
N PRO A 362 -1.51 -10.90 -18.17
CA PRO A 362 -2.88 -10.78 -18.63
C PRO A 362 -3.29 -9.29 -18.70
N PRO A 363 -4.15 -8.87 -19.63
CA PRO A 363 -4.75 -7.55 -19.54
C PRO A 363 -5.49 -7.44 -18.20
N PRO A 364 -5.45 -6.27 -17.53
CA PRO A 364 -6.26 -6.09 -16.34
C PRO A 364 -7.73 -6.36 -16.69
N PRO A 365 -8.52 -6.94 -15.76
CA PRO A 365 -9.92 -7.24 -16.04
C PRO A 365 -10.66 -5.97 -16.48
N MET A 366 -11.63 -6.09 -17.42
CA MET A 366 -12.35 -4.97 -18.06
C MET A 366 -12.89 -3.90 -17.10
N HIS A 367 -13.05 -4.22 -15.82
CA HIS A 367 -13.47 -3.30 -14.76
C HIS A 367 -12.43 -2.21 -14.43
N TRP A 368 -11.17 -2.40 -14.82
CA TRP A 368 -10.09 -1.39 -14.74
C TRP A 368 -10.37 -0.16 -15.61
N GLU A 369 -11.24 -0.27 -16.63
CA GLU A 369 -11.67 0.87 -17.44
C GLU A 369 -12.59 1.84 -16.69
N CYS A 370 -12.87 1.65 -15.39
CA CYS A 370 -13.66 2.59 -14.59
C CYS A 370 -13.01 3.98 -14.38
N CYS A 371 -11.79 4.20 -14.88
CA CYS A 371 -11.25 5.55 -15.04
C CYS A 371 -11.80 6.29 -16.28
N LYS A 372 -12.63 5.65 -17.11
CA LYS A 372 -13.51 6.33 -18.07
C LYS A 372 -14.90 6.41 -17.44
N ALA A 373 -15.43 7.63 -17.32
CA ALA A 373 -16.74 7.93 -16.76
C ALA A 373 -17.79 6.90 -17.22
N LEU A 374 -18.34 6.15 -16.26
CA LEU A 374 -19.45 5.23 -16.52
C LEU A 374 -20.70 6.03 -16.90
N PRO A 375 -21.54 5.53 -17.82
CA PRO A 375 -22.87 6.09 -18.04
C PRO A 375 -23.69 6.01 -16.74
N PRO A 376 -24.54 7.01 -16.44
CA PRO A 376 -25.35 7.01 -15.23
C PRO A 376 -26.27 5.78 -15.19
N GLY A 377 -26.24 5.03 -14.09
CA GLY A 377 -27.17 3.92 -13.82
C GLY A 377 -26.59 2.50 -13.79
N LYS A 378 -25.27 2.31 -13.90
CA LYS A 378 -24.63 0.99 -13.67
C LYS A 378 -23.70 1.04 -12.45
N THR A 379 -24.07 0.33 -11.39
CA THR A 379 -23.21 0.10 -10.23
C THR A 379 -22.19 -1.00 -10.56
N ASN A 380 -20.92 -0.78 -10.21
CA ASN A 380 -19.90 -1.82 -10.27
C ASN A 380 -20.32 -2.95 -9.34
N ARG A 381 -20.24 -4.21 -9.79
CA ARG A 381 -20.32 -5.34 -8.85
C ARG A 381 -19.15 -5.23 -7.88
N ASN A 382 -19.42 -5.43 -6.60
CA ASN A 382 -18.43 -5.40 -5.54
C ASN A 382 -17.36 -6.50 -5.78
N PRO A 383 -16.09 -6.18 -6.09
CA PRO A 383 -15.03 -7.17 -6.17
C PRO A 383 -14.76 -7.88 -4.83
N PHE A 384 -15.29 -7.36 -3.71
CA PHE A 384 -15.17 -7.92 -2.37
C PHE A 384 -16.41 -8.70 -1.91
N GLU A 385 -17.30 -9.10 -2.82
CA GLU A 385 -18.40 -10.00 -2.47
C GLU A 385 -17.80 -11.37 -2.09
N VAL A 386 -17.74 -11.65 -0.78
CA VAL A 386 -17.43 -12.97 -0.25
C VAL A 386 -18.45 -13.93 -0.82
N ILE A 387 -18.01 -14.84 -1.69
CA ILE A 387 -18.84 -15.96 -2.13
C ILE A 387 -19.04 -16.83 -0.89
N ASN A 388 -20.17 -16.66 -0.22
CA ASN A 388 -20.63 -17.62 0.80
C ASN A 388 -20.62 -19.01 0.14
N SER A 389 -19.87 -19.94 0.74
CA SER A 389 -19.77 -21.32 0.27
C SER A 389 -19.81 -22.29 1.46
N PRO A 390 -20.30 -23.52 1.26
CA PRO A 390 -21.12 -24.24 2.23
C PRO A 390 -20.30 -24.77 3.40
N SER A 391 -20.90 -24.68 4.59
CA SER A 391 -20.64 -25.46 5.82
C SER A 391 -19.28 -26.15 5.93
N LEU A 392 -18.45 -25.61 6.84
CA LEU A 392 -17.23 -26.21 7.37
C LEU A 392 -17.31 -27.74 7.52
N ARG A 393 -16.36 -28.46 6.92
CA ARG A 393 -15.89 -29.73 7.47
C ARG A 393 -14.64 -29.45 8.27
N THR A 394 -14.74 -29.66 9.58
CA THR A 394 -13.64 -29.62 10.53
C THR A 394 -12.63 -30.71 10.18
N TYR A 395 -11.40 -30.33 9.86
CA TYR A 395 -10.25 -31.24 9.90
C TYR A 395 -9.58 -31.06 11.26
N SER A 396 -9.83 -32.02 12.15
CA SER A 396 -9.01 -32.27 13.34
C SER A 396 -7.83 -33.13 12.92
N ASP A 397 -6.62 -32.57 13.00
CA ASP A 397 -5.38 -33.25 13.40
C ASP A 397 -4.14 -32.51 12.85
N ALA A 398 -3.45 -31.78 13.73
CA ALA A 398 -1.98 -31.65 13.71
C ALA A 398 -1.52 -30.98 15.01
N ARG A 399 -0.89 -31.78 15.88
CA ARG A 399 -0.19 -31.37 17.09
C ARG A 399 1.13 -30.69 16.74
N GLU A 400 1.29 -29.44 17.20
CA GLU A 400 2.45 -28.82 17.86
C GLU A 400 2.26 -27.30 17.78
N GLU A 401 1.51 -26.75 18.74
CA GLU A 401 1.33 -25.31 18.93
C GLU A 401 2.66 -24.68 19.35
N LYS A 402 3.29 -23.94 18.45
CA LYS A 402 4.30 -22.95 18.82
C LYS A 402 3.62 -21.60 18.92
N THR A 403 3.52 -21.15 20.16
CA THR A 403 2.88 -19.92 20.60
C THR A 403 3.46 -18.70 19.87
N VAL A 404 2.63 -18.00 19.10
CA VAL A 404 2.96 -16.67 18.59
C VAL A 404 2.38 -15.65 19.56
N LYS A 405 3.23 -14.91 20.27
CA LYS A 405 2.82 -13.80 21.12
C LYS A 405 2.78 -12.53 20.28
N LEU A 406 1.58 -12.03 19.99
CA LEU A 406 1.38 -10.65 19.53
C LEU A 406 0.73 -9.88 20.68
N ALA A 407 1.42 -8.85 21.19
CA ALA A 407 0.89 -7.99 22.22
C ALA A 407 0.02 -6.89 21.57
N PHE A 408 -1.26 -6.84 21.93
CA PHE A 408 -2.17 -5.74 21.59
C PHE A 408 -2.70 -5.11 22.88
N GLY A 409 -2.01 -4.08 23.39
CA GLY A 409 -2.33 -3.45 24.68
C GLY A 409 -2.29 -4.44 25.86
N ASP A 410 -3.22 -4.30 26.80
CA ASP A 410 -3.23 -5.06 28.08
C ASP A 410 -3.82 -6.48 27.97
N ARG A 411 -4.17 -6.94 26.76
CA ARG A 411 -4.74 -8.28 26.56
C ARG A 411 -3.72 -9.22 25.94
N LEU A 412 -3.28 -10.17 26.76
CA LEU A 412 -2.60 -11.38 26.31
C LEU A 412 -3.63 -12.33 25.71
N VAL A 413 -3.65 -12.46 24.39
CA VAL A 413 -4.40 -13.53 23.73
C VAL A 413 -3.48 -14.76 23.64
N ARG A 414 -3.89 -15.86 24.30
CA ARG A 414 -3.22 -17.17 24.23
C ARG A 414 -3.82 -17.96 23.06
N PHE A 415 -2.97 -18.53 22.22
CA PHE A 415 -3.30 -19.62 21.31
C PHE A 415 -2.59 -20.86 21.83
#